data_AF-A0A0A2WMA6-F1
#
_entry.id   AF-A0A0A2WMA6-F1
#
_cell.length_a   1.000
_cell.length_b   1.000
_cell.length_c   1.000
_cell.angle_alpha   90.00
_cell.angle_beta   90.00
_cell.angle_gamma   90.00
#
_symmetry.space_group_name_H-M   'P 1'
#
loop_
_entity.id
_entity.type
_entity.pdbx_description
1 polymer ?
#
loop_
_entity_poly.entity_id
_entity_poly.type
_entity_poly.pdbx_seq_one_letter_code
_entity_poly.pdbx_strand_id
1 'polypeptide(L)'
;MWRLEPWSPDYALRGLPEGEGVLGVAPLEEPWAPVPRRRVDWPPFFLVDGRERVDALLSDGERRVLLVSLAVGALFRDEGGMRLSEVRLFRLAVGAREPLPFGEDLVYEPLLAPKEVDPPGLLQLAQKERRRLEAGLAQELSQKALVLLDGPLYEVGAPYGRVLGYVKTFWTRYLPDPYQDLLARLSPGERTPVFQIPKSERGRRLDLASWYVRLPLAPEGLFPPESGLLRVETPLAPLEEAQALADLSLDLFYALASSPAKDPRAPQNLAPVGALEALLGRYLGQREVIQRRILRTLGGGA
;
A
#
# COMPACT_ATOMS: atom_id res chain seq x y z
N MET A 1 -8.16 -6.40 30.98
CA MET A 1 -6.74 -6.00 31.10
C MET A 1 -6.45 -5.04 29.97
N TRP A 2 -5.87 -3.88 30.26
CA TRP A 2 -5.54 -2.85 29.27
C TRP A 2 -4.34 -3.27 28.43
N ARG A 3 -4.33 -2.91 27.14
CA ARG A 3 -3.23 -3.17 26.18
C ARG A 3 -2.84 -1.86 25.49
N LEU A 4 -1.59 -1.76 25.05
CA LEU A 4 -1.07 -0.59 24.37
C LEU A 4 -1.40 -0.67 22.88
N GLU A 5 -1.97 0.38 22.31
CA GLU A 5 -2.12 0.47 20.85
C GLU A 5 -0.72 0.52 20.19
N PRO A 6 -0.48 -0.25 19.12
CA PRO A 6 0.82 -0.33 18.46
C PRO A 6 1.17 0.95 17.69
N TRP A 7 0.16 1.77 17.37
CA TRP A 7 0.28 2.99 16.59
C TRP A 7 0.66 4.18 17.46
N SER A 8 1.38 5.15 16.89
CA SER A 8 1.42 6.49 17.49
C SER A 8 -0.02 6.99 17.68
N PRO A 9 -0.37 7.61 18.83
CA PRO A 9 -1.69 8.17 19.07
C PRO A 9 -2.17 9.09 17.93
N ASP A 10 -1.25 9.81 17.27
CA ASP A 10 -1.56 10.68 16.13
C ASP A 10 -2.12 9.93 14.90
N TYR A 11 -1.85 8.62 14.78
CA TYR A 11 -2.42 7.76 13.76
C TYR A 11 -3.73 7.11 14.24
N ALA A 12 -3.77 6.66 15.50
CA ALA A 12 -4.97 6.05 16.08
C ALA A 12 -6.15 7.04 16.19
N LEU A 13 -5.87 8.30 16.51
CA LEU A 13 -6.86 9.36 16.69
C LEU A 13 -7.40 9.96 15.39
N ARG A 14 -6.80 9.67 14.23
CA ARG A 14 -7.28 10.18 12.92
C ARG A 14 -8.59 9.55 12.45
N GLY A 15 -9.13 8.59 13.20
CA GLY A 15 -10.34 7.86 12.84
C GLY A 15 -10.04 6.88 11.71
N LEU A 16 -10.32 5.61 11.94
CA LEU A 16 -10.19 4.57 10.92
C LEU A 16 -11.58 4.35 10.34
N PRO A 17 -11.75 4.27 9.01
CA PRO A 17 -13.08 4.08 8.44
C PRO A 17 -13.65 2.74 8.94
N GLU A 18 -14.75 2.80 9.69
CA GLU A 18 -15.56 1.64 10.01
C GLU A 18 -16.11 1.07 8.71
N GLY A 19 -15.70 -0.14 8.35
CA GLY A 19 -16.22 -0.82 7.17
C GLY A 19 -17.34 -1.77 7.57
N GLU A 20 -18.52 -1.60 7.00
CA GLU A 20 -19.58 -2.61 7.06
C GLU A 20 -19.09 -3.96 6.52
N GLY A 21 -19.66 -5.02 7.09
CA GLY A 21 -19.54 -6.41 6.67
C GLY A 21 -19.52 -6.56 5.15
N VAL A 22 -18.53 -7.25 4.57
CA VAL A 22 -18.65 -7.67 3.17
C VAL A 22 -19.54 -8.90 3.10
N LEU A 23 -20.62 -8.82 2.33
CA LEU A 23 -21.55 -9.93 2.16
C LEU A 23 -20.98 -10.92 1.13
N GLY A 24 -21.30 -12.20 1.28
CA GLY A 24 -20.94 -13.22 0.28
C GLY A 24 -19.50 -13.74 0.33
N VAL A 25 -18.76 -13.51 1.43
CA VAL A 25 -17.46 -14.17 1.64
C VAL A 25 -17.66 -15.67 1.93
N ALA A 26 -16.93 -16.51 1.21
CA ALA A 26 -17.01 -17.97 1.31
C ALA A 26 -15.62 -18.57 1.57
N PRO A 27 -15.46 -19.49 2.54
CA PRO A 27 -14.23 -20.28 2.65
C PRO A 27 -13.96 -21.07 1.37
N LEU A 28 -12.69 -21.09 0.96
CA LEU A 28 -12.19 -21.94 -0.12
C LEU A 28 -11.37 -23.11 0.44
N GLU A 29 -10.70 -22.90 1.57
CA GLU A 29 -9.89 -23.89 2.27
C GLU A 29 -10.59 -24.35 3.55
N GLU A 30 -10.65 -25.67 3.75
CA GLU A 30 -11.19 -26.31 4.94
C GLU A 30 -10.15 -27.26 5.59
N PRO A 31 -10.21 -27.49 6.92
CA PRO A 31 -11.16 -26.90 7.88
C PRO A 31 -10.86 -25.43 8.21
N TRP A 32 -11.86 -24.68 8.70
CA TRP A 32 -11.69 -23.28 9.13
C TRP A 32 -10.93 -23.16 10.47
N ALA A 33 -9.63 -23.48 10.45
CA ALA A 33 -8.74 -23.52 11.62
C ALA A 33 -7.40 -22.81 11.33
N PRO A 34 -6.63 -22.37 12.35
CA PRO A 34 -5.34 -21.73 12.14
C PRO A 34 -4.41 -22.61 11.31
N VAL A 35 -3.76 -22.03 10.32
CA VAL A 35 -2.72 -22.71 9.53
C VAL A 35 -1.36 -22.15 9.93
N PRO A 36 -0.46 -22.99 10.50
CA PRO A 36 0.84 -22.53 10.99
C PRO A 36 1.81 -22.26 9.83
N ARG A 37 2.72 -21.31 10.05
CA ARG A 37 3.81 -20.98 9.14
C ARG A 37 4.67 -22.21 8.85
N ARG A 38 4.95 -22.41 7.56
CA ARG A 38 5.94 -23.35 7.05
C ARG A 38 7.05 -22.56 6.36
N ARG A 39 8.28 -23.05 6.42
CA ARG A 39 9.36 -22.46 5.60
C ARG A 39 9.10 -22.82 4.15
N VAL A 40 9.18 -21.82 3.28
CA VAL A 40 8.96 -21.97 1.84
C VAL A 40 10.16 -21.36 1.12
N ASP A 41 10.62 -21.99 0.05
CA ASP A 41 11.62 -21.36 -0.82
C ASP A 41 10.98 -20.18 -1.54
N TRP A 42 11.53 -19.00 -1.29
CA TRP A 42 10.97 -17.77 -1.84
C TRP A 42 11.41 -17.60 -3.29
N PRO A 43 10.48 -17.48 -4.26
CA PRO A 43 10.82 -17.11 -5.62
C PRO A 43 11.42 -15.69 -5.65
N PRO A 44 12.03 -15.28 -6.76
CA PRO A 44 12.29 -13.87 -7.00
C PRO A 44 11.00 -13.06 -6.89
N PHE A 45 11.07 -11.89 -6.28
CA PHE A 45 9.91 -11.01 -6.16
C PHE A 45 10.28 -9.53 -6.22
N PHE A 46 9.30 -8.73 -6.60
CA PHE A 46 9.35 -7.27 -6.51
C PHE A 46 8.48 -6.78 -5.37
N LEU A 47 8.93 -5.72 -4.70
CA LEU A 47 8.09 -4.89 -3.84
C LEU A 47 7.87 -3.58 -4.57
N VAL A 48 6.62 -3.19 -4.80
CA VAL A 48 6.28 -1.94 -5.48
C VAL A 48 5.59 -1.02 -4.49
N ASP A 49 6.05 0.21 -4.45
CA ASP A 49 5.46 1.27 -3.63
C ASP A 49 5.73 2.63 -4.27
N GLY A 50 5.03 3.66 -3.79
CA GLY A 50 5.20 5.02 -4.26
C GLY A 50 5.04 6.04 -3.15
N ARG A 51 5.57 7.22 -3.42
CA ARG A 51 5.62 8.33 -2.47
C ARG A 51 5.33 9.65 -3.16
N GLU A 52 4.49 10.44 -2.52
CA GLU A 52 4.12 11.79 -2.92
C GLU A 52 4.63 12.84 -1.94
N ARG A 53 4.91 14.03 -2.45
CA ARG A 53 5.09 15.25 -1.66
C ARG A 53 4.41 16.41 -2.35
N VAL A 54 3.55 17.11 -1.62
CA VAL A 54 3.04 18.43 -2.03
C VAL A 54 4.16 19.45 -1.92
N ASP A 55 4.50 20.06 -3.04
CA ASP A 55 5.56 21.07 -3.12
C ASP A 55 5.00 22.49 -2.92
N ALA A 56 3.84 22.79 -3.53
CA ALA A 56 3.11 24.06 -3.35
C ALA A 56 1.62 23.94 -3.71
N LEU A 57 0.82 24.90 -3.24
CA LEU A 57 -0.55 25.15 -3.70
C LEU A 57 -0.58 26.56 -4.29
N LEU A 58 -0.84 26.67 -5.59
CA LEU A 58 -0.92 27.93 -6.32
C LEU A 58 -2.37 28.37 -6.46
N SER A 59 -2.57 29.68 -6.61
CA SER A 59 -3.85 30.25 -6.98
C SER A 59 -3.67 31.49 -7.84
N ASP A 60 -4.53 31.65 -8.84
CA ASP A 60 -4.65 32.85 -9.68
C ASP A 60 -5.85 33.73 -9.26
N GLY A 61 -6.49 33.42 -8.11
CA GLY A 61 -7.70 34.07 -7.62
C GLY A 61 -9.01 33.39 -8.05
N GLU A 62 -9.00 32.64 -9.15
CA GLU A 62 -10.17 31.90 -9.65
C GLU A 62 -10.02 30.39 -9.47
N ARG A 63 -8.81 29.87 -9.58
CA ARG A 63 -8.49 28.45 -9.54
C ARG A 63 -7.37 28.18 -8.54
N ARG A 64 -7.24 26.90 -8.21
CA ARG A 64 -6.16 26.36 -7.41
C ARG A 64 -5.47 25.24 -8.16
N VAL A 65 -4.14 25.23 -8.12
CA VAL A 65 -3.31 24.19 -8.72
C VAL A 65 -2.38 23.63 -7.66
N LEU A 66 -2.40 22.30 -7.49
CA LEU A 66 -1.54 21.62 -6.54
C LEU A 66 -0.30 21.10 -7.27
N LEU A 67 0.88 21.58 -6.89
CA LEU A 67 2.15 21.06 -7.37
C LEU A 67 2.58 19.88 -6.50
N VAL A 68 2.76 18.72 -7.12
CA VAL A 68 3.10 17.48 -6.42
C VAL A 68 4.25 16.78 -7.13
N SER A 69 5.30 16.42 -6.39
CA SER A 69 6.30 15.46 -6.84
C SER A 69 5.89 14.05 -6.40
N LEU A 70 5.89 13.11 -7.34
CA LEU A 70 5.58 11.71 -7.14
C LEU A 70 6.76 10.84 -7.55
N ALA A 71 7.08 9.81 -6.77
CA ALA A 71 8.04 8.79 -7.15
C ALA A 71 7.41 7.42 -6.94
N VAL A 72 7.48 6.56 -7.95
CA VAL A 72 7.07 5.16 -7.87
C VAL A 72 8.29 4.32 -8.14
N GLY A 73 8.52 3.27 -7.36
CA GLY A 73 9.67 2.42 -7.60
C GLY A 73 9.46 1.00 -7.11
N ALA A 74 10.48 0.19 -7.35
CA ALA A 74 10.47 -1.20 -6.98
C ALA A 74 11.80 -1.67 -6.37
N LEU A 75 11.72 -2.48 -5.32
CA LEU A 75 12.83 -3.32 -4.88
C LEU A 75 12.69 -4.69 -5.55
N PHE A 76 13.80 -5.27 -5.99
CA PHE A 76 13.86 -6.65 -6.46
C PHE A 76 14.65 -7.49 -5.47
N ARG A 77 14.11 -8.67 -5.16
CA ARG A 77 14.78 -9.68 -4.32
C ARG A 77 14.96 -10.95 -5.13
N ASP A 78 16.19 -11.47 -5.12
CA ASP A 78 16.56 -12.81 -5.56
C ASP A 78 17.49 -13.50 -4.53
N GLU A 79 18.21 -14.55 -4.94
CA GLU A 79 19.19 -15.25 -4.11
C GLU A 79 20.35 -14.36 -3.63
N GLY A 80 20.68 -13.31 -4.39
CA GLY A 80 21.74 -12.36 -4.06
C GLY A 80 21.35 -11.30 -3.03
N GLY A 81 20.08 -11.29 -2.61
CA GLY A 81 19.53 -10.31 -1.68
C GLY A 81 18.59 -9.31 -2.34
N MET A 82 18.39 -8.17 -1.68
CA MET A 82 17.42 -7.16 -2.08
C MET A 82 18.11 -5.89 -2.60
N ARG A 83 17.68 -5.38 -3.74
CA ARG A 83 18.25 -4.19 -4.39
C ARG A 83 17.18 -3.31 -5.01
N LEU A 84 17.49 -2.03 -5.19
CA LEU A 84 16.65 -1.12 -5.96
C LEU A 84 16.65 -1.56 -7.43
N SER A 85 15.46 -1.74 -8.00
CA SER A 85 15.29 -2.12 -9.40
C SER A 85 15.08 -0.90 -10.29
N GLU A 86 14.07 -0.10 -9.97
CA GLU A 86 13.66 1.03 -10.80
C GLU A 86 13.01 2.12 -9.94
N VAL A 87 13.17 3.39 -10.35
CA VAL A 87 12.47 4.55 -9.80
C VAL A 87 12.01 5.43 -10.96
N ARG A 88 10.72 5.75 -10.98
CA ARG A 88 10.09 6.69 -11.92
C ARG A 88 9.66 7.93 -11.15
N LEU A 89 10.20 9.08 -11.54
CA LEU A 89 9.90 10.38 -10.94
C LEU A 89 8.94 11.15 -11.84
N PHE A 90 7.90 11.72 -11.24
CA PHE A 90 6.91 12.56 -11.92
C PHE A 90 6.72 13.85 -11.13
N ARG A 91 6.41 14.93 -11.83
CA ARG A 91 6.03 16.21 -11.23
C ARG A 91 4.75 16.65 -11.89
N LEU A 92 3.69 16.78 -11.08
CA LEU A 92 2.34 17.03 -11.58
C LEU A 92 1.81 18.36 -11.05
N ALA A 93 1.23 19.15 -11.95
CA ALA A 93 0.43 20.32 -11.66
C ALA A 93 -1.05 19.92 -11.71
N VAL A 94 -1.59 19.49 -10.58
CA VAL A 94 -2.97 18.98 -10.49
C VAL A 94 -3.96 20.15 -10.52
N GLY A 95 -4.87 20.12 -11.49
CA GLY A 95 -5.78 21.21 -11.82
C GLY A 95 -5.25 22.15 -12.92
N ALA A 96 -3.99 22.02 -13.35
CA ALA A 96 -3.45 22.80 -14.47
C ALA A 96 -3.88 22.21 -15.81
N ARG A 97 -3.90 23.07 -16.84
CA ARG A 97 -4.20 22.68 -18.24
C ARG A 97 -2.95 22.60 -19.12
N GLU A 98 -1.89 23.25 -18.70
CA GLU A 98 -0.62 23.34 -19.40
C GLU A 98 0.53 23.07 -18.42
N PRO A 99 1.71 22.65 -18.92
CA PRO A 99 2.88 22.49 -18.08
C PRO A 99 3.26 23.79 -17.37
N LEU A 100 3.69 23.68 -16.11
CA LEU A 100 4.12 24.82 -15.30
C LEU A 100 5.64 24.75 -15.05
N PRO A 101 6.45 25.58 -15.74
CA PRO A 101 7.89 25.64 -15.53
C PRO A 101 8.28 26.56 -14.35
N PHE A 102 9.28 26.15 -13.57
CA PHE A 102 9.88 26.88 -12.46
C PHE A 102 11.41 26.93 -12.63
N GLY A 103 11.84 27.66 -13.66
CA GLY A 103 13.20 27.63 -14.19
C GLY A 103 13.35 26.61 -15.33
N GLU A 104 14.58 26.32 -15.74
CA GLU A 104 14.86 25.48 -16.93
C GLU A 104 14.59 23.98 -16.68
N ASP A 105 14.91 23.46 -15.49
CA ASP A 105 14.89 22.01 -15.22
C ASP A 105 13.70 21.52 -14.36
N LEU A 106 12.82 22.42 -13.93
CA LEU A 106 11.72 22.11 -13.01
C LEU A 106 10.38 22.39 -13.67
N VAL A 107 9.85 21.39 -14.36
CA VAL A 107 8.53 21.46 -15.00
C VAL A 107 7.57 20.52 -14.30
N TYR A 108 6.35 20.99 -14.05
CA TYR A 108 5.24 20.17 -13.59
C TYR A 108 4.26 19.95 -14.73
N GLU A 109 4.04 18.68 -15.08
CA GLU A 109 3.12 18.26 -16.14
C GLU A 109 1.66 18.38 -15.69
N PRO A 110 0.74 18.79 -16.56
CA PRO A 110 -0.64 19.02 -16.17
C PRO A 110 -1.36 17.70 -15.85
N LEU A 111 -2.05 17.65 -14.71
CA LEU A 111 -3.06 16.64 -14.42
C LEU A 111 -4.41 17.32 -14.31
N LEU A 112 -5.29 17.08 -15.28
CA LEU A 112 -6.61 17.72 -15.33
C LEU A 112 -7.47 17.29 -14.14
N ALA A 113 -8.11 18.27 -13.51
CA ALA A 113 -9.15 18.07 -12.52
C ALA A 113 -10.53 18.37 -13.12
N PRO A 114 -11.61 17.74 -12.64
CA PRO A 114 -12.97 18.23 -12.85
C PRO A 114 -13.10 19.72 -12.44
N LYS A 115 -14.15 20.42 -12.91
CA LYS A 115 -14.34 21.83 -12.53
C LYS A 115 -14.58 21.96 -11.02
N GLU A 116 -13.96 22.98 -10.41
CA GLU A 116 -14.10 23.39 -9.00
C GLU A 116 -13.82 22.28 -7.98
N VAL A 117 -12.56 21.83 -7.93
CA VAL A 117 -12.08 20.90 -6.92
C VAL A 117 -11.36 21.67 -5.81
N ASP A 118 -11.74 21.41 -4.57
CA ASP A 118 -11.09 21.97 -3.40
C ASP A 118 -9.67 21.38 -3.20
N PRO A 119 -8.79 21.98 -2.37
CA PRO A 119 -7.44 21.45 -2.17
C PRO A 119 -7.39 19.99 -1.72
N PRO A 120 -8.27 19.51 -0.81
CA PRO A 120 -8.39 18.08 -0.51
C PRO A 120 -8.67 17.22 -1.74
N GLY A 121 -9.60 17.61 -2.61
CA GLY A 121 -9.89 16.88 -3.84
C GLY A 121 -8.72 16.87 -4.84
N LEU A 122 -7.94 17.96 -4.93
CA LEU A 122 -6.72 17.98 -5.75
C LEU A 122 -5.68 16.97 -5.23
N LEU A 123 -5.53 16.88 -3.91
CA LEU A 123 -4.66 15.88 -3.29
C LEU A 123 -5.17 14.45 -3.58
N GLN A 124 -6.47 14.21 -3.48
CA GLN A 124 -7.06 12.90 -3.80
C GLN A 124 -6.80 12.50 -5.27
N LEU A 125 -6.85 13.46 -6.20
CA LEU A 125 -6.49 13.22 -7.61
C LEU A 125 -5.02 12.86 -7.76
N ALA A 126 -4.11 13.57 -7.09
CA ALA A 126 -2.68 13.24 -7.08
C ALA A 126 -2.41 11.83 -6.54
N GLN A 127 -3.07 11.47 -5.43
CA GLN A 127 -2.97 10.15 -4.82
C GLN A 127 -3.53 9.06 -5.72
N LYS A 128 -4.64 9.33 -6.42
CA LYS A 128 -5.20 8.42 -7.42
C LYS A 128 -4.23 8.19 -8.59
N GLU A 129 -3.58 9.26 -9.08
CA GLU A 129 -2.57 9.12 -10.14
C GLU A 129 -1.34 8.35 -9.66
N ARG A 130 -0.86 8.59 -8.43
CA ARG A 130 0.20 7.76 -7.83
C ARG A 130 -0.18 6.28 -7.82
N ARG A 131 -1.36 5.94 -7.30
CA ARG A 131 -1.85 4.54 -7.27
C ARG A 131 -1.95 3.93 -8.67
N ARG A 132 -2.35 4.71 -9.68
CA ARG A 132 -2.35 4.30 -11.09
C ARG A 132 -0.94 4.01 -11.62
N LEU A 133 0.07 4.80 -11.22
CA LEU A 133 1.46 4.60 -11.62
C LEU A 133 2.08 3.37 -10.95
N GLU A 134 1.81 3.15 -9.67
CA GLU A 134 2.16 1.92 -8.93
C GLU A 134 1.56 0.68 -9.59
N ALA A 135 0.27 0.74 -9.87
CA ALA A 135 -0.47 -0.27 -10.60
C ALA A 135 0.21 -0.64 -11.93
N GLY A 136 0.57 0.37 -12.73
CA GLY A 136 1.24 0.18 -14.02
C GLY A 136 2.61 -0.49 -13.86
N LEU A 137 3.45 -0.01 -12.94
CA LEU A 137 4.75 -0.62 -12.67
C LEU A 137 4.61 -2.07 -12.19
N ALA A 138 3.68 -2.34 -11.28
CA ALA A 138 3.41 -3.69 -10.80
C ALA A 138 2.92 -4.62 -11.91
N GLN A 139 2.09 -4.13 -12.83
CA GLN A 139 1.63 -4.92 -13.97
C GLN A 139 2.80 -5.34 -14.86
N GLU A 140 3.68 -4.40 -15.21
CA GLU A 140 4.88 -4.68 -16.01
C GLU A 140 5.80 -5.69 -15.32
N LEU A 141 6.02 -5.54 -14.01
CA LEU A 141 6.91 -6.42 -13.24
C LEU A 141 6.32 -7.81 -12.96
N SER A 142 4.99 -7.91 -12.88
CA SER A 142 4.28 -9.19 -12.63
C SER A 142 4.43 -10.22 -13.75
N GLN A 143 4.89 -9.77 -14.93
CA GLN A 143 5.25 -10.65 -16.05
C GLN A 143 6.61 -11.32 -15.86
N LYS A 144 7.46 -10.79 -14.96
CA LYS A 144 8.84 -11.25 -14.74
C LYS A 144 8.97 -12.08 -13.47
N ALA A 145 8.29 -11.69 -12.39
CA ALA A 145 8.35 -12.36 -11.10
C ALA A 145 7.11 -12.04 -10.26
N LEU A 146 7.04 -12.61 -9.05
CA LEU A 146 5.99 -12.26 -8.09
C LEU A 146 6.08 -10.77 -7.70
N VAL A 147 4.96 -10.07 -7.62
CA VAL A 147 4.92 -8.67 -7.15
C VAL A 147 4.14 -8.57 -5.86
N LEU A 148 4.69 -7.91 -4.84
CA LEU A 148 3.98 -7.56 -3.61
C LEU A 148 3.64 -6.07 -3.64
N LEU A 149 2.38 -5.75 -3.34
CA LEU A 149 1.81 -4.40 -3.34
C LEU A 149 1.29 -4.01 -1.96
N ASP A 150 1.63 -2.81 -1.52
CA ASP A 150 1.09 -2.20 -0.30
C ASP A 150 -0.27 -1.55 -0.59
N GLY A 151 -1.33 -2.33 -0.42
CA GLY A 151 -2.69 -1.87 -0.66
C GLY A 151 -3.59 -2.90 -1.35
N PRO A 152 -4.88 -2.57 -1.48
CA PRO A 152 -5.85 -3.47 -2.07
C PRO A 152 -5.69 -3.59 -3.59
N LEU A 153 -5.88 -4.80 -4.12
CA LEU A 153 -5.73 -5.08 -5.55
C LEU A 153 -6.90 -4.57 -6.40
N TYR A 154 -8.06 -4.29 -5.81
CA TYR A 154 -9.26 -3.93 -6.58
C TYR A 154 -9.23 -2.54 -7.23
N GLU A 155 -8.36 -1.64 -6.74
CA GLU A 155 -8.20 -0.32 -7.36
C GLU A 155 -7.43 -0.40 -8.68
N VAL A 156 -6.77 -1.53 -8.94
CA VAL A 156 -5.94 -1.69 -10.12
C VAL A 156 -6.69 -2.45 -11.21
N GLY A 157 -7.07 -1.70 -12.24
CA GLY A 157 -7.78 -2.24 -13.39
C GLY A 157 -6.87 -2.81 -14.46
N ALA A 158 -6.48 -4.08 -14.36
CA ALA A 158 -5.97 -4.92 -15.46
C ALA A 158 -5.58 -6.32 -14.90
N PRO A 159 -5.53 -7.39 -15.71
CA PRO A 159 -5.12 -8.70 -15.21
C PRO A 159 -3.64 -8.65 -14.83
N TYR A 160 -3.38 -8.54 -13.53
CA TYR A 160 -2.06 -8.81 -13.01
C TYR A 160 -1.66 -10.26 -13.31
N GLY A 161 -0.37 -10.50 -13.51
CA GLY A 161 0.21 -11.83 -13.41
C GLY A 161 0.23 -12.30 -11.94
N ARG A 162 1.38 -12.78 -11.47
CA ARG A 162 1.54 -13.21 -10.07
C ARG A 162 1.67 -11.98 -9.15
N VAL A 163 0.62 -11.65 -8.42
CA VAL A 163 0.59 -10.48 -7.52
C VAL A 163 0.00 -10.84 -6.15
N LEU A 164 0.54 -10.24 -5.09
CA LEU A 164 -0.02 -10.25 -3.75
C LEU A 164 -0.22 -8.81 -3.29
N GLY A 165 -1.46 -8.42 -3.03
CA GLY A 165 -1.76 -7.20 -2.30
C GLY A 165 -1.79 -7.52 -0.81
N TYR A 166 -1.20 -6.67 0.01
CA TYR A 166 -1.37 -6.74 1.46
C TYR A 166 -2.00 -5.45 1.99
N VAL A 167 -3.03 -5.61 2.81
CA VAL A 167 -3.88 -4.53 3.28
C VAL A 167 -3.76 -4.44 4.79
N LYS A 168 -3.25 -3.29 5.25
CA LYS A 168 -3.01 -2.95 6.67
C LYS A 168 -4.30 -2.65 7.45
N THR A 169 -5.45 -2.61 6.77
CA THR A 169 -6.72 -2.20 7.38
C THR A 169 -7.47 -3.40 7.96
N PHE A 170 -7.43 -3.55 9.29
CA PHE A 170 -8.21 -4.57 10.01
C PHE A 170 -9.69 -4.18 10.23
N TRP A 171 -10.05 -2.91 9.99
CA TRP A 171 -11.33 -2.32 10.43
C TRP A 171 -12.52 -2.55 9.51
N THR A 172 -12.29 -3.15 8.34
CA THR A 172 -13.42 -3.69 7.58
C THR A 172 -13.63 -5.14 7.97
N ARG A 173 -14.80 -5.45 8.52
CA ARG A 173 -15.24 -6.82 8.73
C ARG A 173 -15.52 -7.48 7.38
N TYR A 174 -14.53 -8.11 6.76
CA TYR A 174 -14.81 -8.88 5.53
C TYR A 174 -15.42 -10.24 5.84
N LEU A 175 -15.10 -10.82 6.99
CA LEU A 175 -15.61 -12.12 7.41
C LEU A 175 -16.96 -11.95 8.13
N PRO A 176 -17.98 -12.77 7.87
CA PRO A 176 -19.14 -12.87 8.75
C PRO A 176 -18.74 -13.46 10.11
N ASP A 177 -19.58 -13.21 11.12
CA ASP A 177 -19.30 -13.54 12.53
C ASP A 177 -18.74 -14.95 12.81
N PRO A 178 -19.22 -16.07 12.21
CA PRO A 178 -18.64 -17.39 12.50
C PRO A 178 -17.16 -17.53 12.10
N TYR A 179 -16.66 -16.70 11.19
CA TYR A 179 -15.27 -16.74 10.73
C TYR A 179 -14.39 -15.68 11.40
N GLN A 180 -14.99 -14.61 11.95
CA GLN A 180 -14.26 -13.53 12.63
C GLN A 180 -13.57 -14.02 13.91
N ASP A 181 -14.18 -14.95 14.65
CA ASP A 181 -13.61 -15.49 15.89
C ASP A 181 -12.24 -16.14 15.71
N LEU A 182 -11.92 -16.61 14.50
CA LEU A 182 -10.59 -17.13 14.19
C LEU A 182 -9.53 -16.03 14.23
N LEU A 183 -9.84 -14.81 13.78
CA LEU A 183 -8.89 -13.70 13.71
C LEU A 183 -8.34 -13.33 15.08
N ALA A 184 -9.20 -13.31 16.10
CA ALA A 184 -8.81 -13.04 17.48
C ALA A 184 -7.96 -14.17 18.11
N ARG A 185 -8.03 -15.39 17.54
CA ARG A 185 -7.36 -16.60 18.03
C ARG A 185 -6.05 -16.93 17.30
N LEU A 186 -5.82 -16.37 16.11
CA LEU A 186 -4.55 -16.56 15.39
C LEU A 186 -3.39 -16.17 16.30
N SER A 187 -2.34 -16.97 16.35
CA SER A 187 -1.05 -16.67 16.99
C SER A 187 -0.06 -16.07 15.98
N PRO A 188 0.97 -15.33 16.41
CA PRO A 188 2.00 -14.85 15.48
C PRO A 188 2.61 -16.01 14.68
N GLY A 189 2.65 -15.88 13.36
CA GLY A 189 3.08 -16.97 12.48
C GLY A 189 1.97 -17.94 12.10
N GLU A 190 0.71 -17.59 12.30
CA GLU A 190 -0.44 -18.31 11.78
C GLU A 190 -1.20 -17.47 10.75
N ARG A 191 -1.88 -18.16 9.84
CA ARG A 191 -2.85 -17.56 8.91
C ARG A 191 -4.22 -18.19 9.07
N THR A 192 -5.27 -17.48 8.62
CA THR A 192 -6.54 -18.14 8.33
C THR A 192 -6.42 -19.03 7.09
N PRO A 193 -7.36 -19.96 6.92
CA PRO A 193 -7.60 -20.58 5.63
C PRO A 193 -7.97 -19.54 4.56
N VAL A 194 -7.75 -19.90 3.31
CA VAL A 194 -8.12 -19.07 2.15
C VAL A 194 -9.64 -18.96 2.03
N PHE A 195 -10.11 -17.74 1.75
CA PHE A 195 -11.52 -17.43 1.47
C PHE A 195 -11.64 -16.56 0.22
N GLN A 196 -12.82 -16.59 -0.41
CA GLN A 196 -13.13 -15.76 -1.57
C GLN A 196 -13.78 -14.44 -1.16
N ILE A 197 -13.36 -13.34 -1.80
CA ILE A 197 -14.09 -12.09 -1.82
C ILE A 197 -14.65 -11.89 -3.23
N PRO A 198 -15.97 -11.89 -3.44
CA PRO A 198 -16.55 -11.79 -4.77
C PRO A 198 -16.44 -10.37 -5.36
N LYS A 199 -16.38 -10.29 -6.69
CA LYS A 199 -16.30 -9.02 -7.44
C LYS A 199 -17.52 -8.12 -7.29
N SER A 200 -18.68 -8.68 -6.92
CA SER A 200 -19.92 -7.93 -6.67
C SER A 200 -19.80 -6.95 -5.50
N GLU A 201 -18.79 -7.12 -4.65
CA GLU A 201 -18.59 -6.33 -3.44
C GLU A 201 -17.74 -5.09 -3.71
N ARG A 202 -18.12 -3.95 -3.12
CA ARG A 202 -17.32 -2.70 -3.06
C ARG A 202 -16.70 -2.22 -4.39
N GLY A 203 -17.41 -2.35 -5.51
CA GLY A 203 -16.95 -1.85 -6.81
C GLY A 203 -15.69 -2.56 -7.34
N ARG A 204 -15.44 -3.79 -6.86
CA ARG A 204 -14.32 -4.62 -7.30
C ARG A 204 -14.49 -5.03 -8.76
N ARG A 205 -13.37 -5.23 -9.46
CA ARG A 205 -13.34 -5.64 -10.88
C ARG A 205 -13.13 -7.14 -11.08
N LEU A 206 -12.64 -7.84 -10.04
CA LEU A 206 -12.33 -9.26 -10.08
C LEU A 206 -12.62 -9.93 -8.74
N ASP A 207 -12.85 -11.24 -8.78
CA ASP A 207 -12.93 -12.11 -7.61
C ASP A 207 -11.53 -12.30 -7.03
N LEU A 208 -11.41 -12.29 -5.71
CA LEU A 208 -10.13 -12.45 -5.02
C LEU A 208 -10.14 -13.69 -4.15
N ALA A 209 -8.99 -14.37 -4.09
CA ALA A 209 -8.64 -15.23 -2.97
C ALA A 209 -7.94 -14.36 -1.90
N SER A 210 -8.31 -14.54 -0.65
CA SER A 210 -7.81 -13.74 0.47
C SER A 210 -7.62 -14.58 1.72
N TRP A 211 -6.73 -14.15 2.60
CA TRP A 211 -6.48 -14.74 3.91
C TRP A 211 -5.91 -13.67 4.85
N TYR A 212 -6.00 -13.90 6.15
CA TYR A 212 -5.32 -13.05 7.13
C TYR A 212 -4.08 -13.77 7.63
N VAL A 213 -2.99 -13.03 7.83
CA VAL A 213 -1.77 -13.50 8.51
C VAL A 213 -1.58 -12.71 9.80
N ARG A 214 -1.02 -13.33 10.84
CA ARG A 214 -0.62 -12.62 12.06
C ARG A 214 0.90 -12.50 12.12
N LEU A 215 1.39 -11.27 11.97
CA LEU A 215 2.81 -10.92 12.03
C LEU A 215 3.34 -10.94 13.46
N PRO A 216 4.67 -11.17 13.65
CA PRO A 216 5.29 -11.10 14.96
C PRO A 216 5.30 -9.66 15.47
N LEU A 217 4.93 -9.48 16.74
CA LEU A 217 4.94 -8.18 17.40
C LEU A 217 5.49 -8.34 18.82
N ALA A 218 6.71 -7.86 19.03
CA ALA A 218 7.43 -7.99 20.29
C ALA A 218 7.33 -6.71 21.15
N PRO A 219 7.21 -6.82 22.49
CA PRO A 219 6.95 -8.06 23.23
C PRO A 219 5.49 -8.53 23.04
N GLU A 220 5.31 -9.85 22.96
CA GLU A 220 3.98 -10.46 22.80
C GLU A 220 3.08 -10.13 24.00
N GLY A 221 1.79 -9.88 23.73
CA GLY A 221 0.79 -9.61 24.77
C GLY A 221 0.68 -8.15 25.24
N LEU A 222 1.63 -7.29 24.87
CA LEU A 222 1.55 -5.84 25.12
C LEU A 222 0.48 -5.16 24.25
N PHE A 223 0.28 -5.69 23.04
CA PHE A 223 -0.59 -5.11 22.01
C PHE A 223 -1.89 -5.90 21.84
N PRO A 224 -2.99 -5.26 21.41
CA PRO A 224 -4.21 -5.94 20.99
C PRO A 224 -3.95 -7.11 20.02
N PRO A 225 -4.75 -8.19 20.03
CA PRO A 225 -4.55 -9.32 19.12
C PRO A 225 -4.51 -8.91 17.64
N GLU A 226 -5.24 -7.84 17.32
CA GLU A 226 -5.45 -7.28 15.98
C GLU A 226 -4.25 -6.50 15.46
N SER A 227 -3.34 -6.08 16.35
CA SER A 227 -2.20 -5.23 16.02
C SER A 227 -1.22 -5.86 15.02
N GLY A 228 -1.17 -7.20 14.94
CA GLY A 228 -0.34 -7.94 14.00
C GLY A 228 -1.08 -8.47 12.78
N LEU A 229 -2.37 -8.21 12.64
CA LEU A 229 -3.17 -8.81 11.58
C LEU A 229 -3.04 -8.03 10.28
N LEU A 230 -2.72 -8.76 9.21
CA LEU A 230 -2.57 -8.26 7.87
C LEU A 230 -3.42 -9.12 6.94
N ARG A 231 -4.27 -8.49 6.12
CA ARG A 231 -4.96 -9.23 5.06
C ARG A 231 -4.09 -9.30 3.83
N VAL A 232 -4.00 -10.47 3.24
CA VAL A 232 -3.34 -10.70 1.96
C VAL A 232 -4.38 -11.12 0.94
N GLU A 233 -4.23 -10.66 -0.30
CA GLU A 233 -5.14 -10.98 -1.39
C GLU A 233 -4.40 -11.17 -2.72
N THR A 234 -4.96 -12.02 -3.58
CA THR A 234 -4.51 -12.30 -4.95
C THR A 234 -5.76 -12.45 -5.84
N PRO A 235 -5.67 -12.24 -7.17
CA PRO A 235 -6.73 -12.67 -8.08
C PRO A 235 -7.15 -14.11 -7.80
N LEU A 236 -8.45 -14.41 -7.89
CA LEU A 236 -8.96 -15.75 -7.68
C LEU A 236 -8.24 -16.74 -8.60
N ALA A 237 -7.67 -17.77 -7.99
CA ALA A 237 -6.88 -18.81 -8.61
C ALA A 237 -7.38 -20.19 -8.13
N PRO A 238 -6.96 -21.30 -8.76
CA PRO A 238 -7.18 -22.63 -8.20
C PRO A 238 -6.75 -22.72 -6.74
N LEU A 239 -7.47 -23.51 -5.94
CA LEU A 239 -7.28 -23.56 -4.48
C LEU A 239 -5.83 -23.88 -4.10
N GLU A 240 -5.20 -24.85 -4.77
CA GLU A 240 -3.82 -25.24 -4.50
C GLU A 240 -2.83 -24.10 -4.73
N GLU A 241 -3.05 -23.29 -5.77
CA GLU A 241 -2.23 -22.11 -6.06
C GLU A 241 -2.43 -21.02 -5.00
N ALA A 242 -3.68 -20.77 -4.61
CA ALA A 242 -4.00 -19.80 -3.56
C ALA A 242 -3.41 -20.22 -2.21
N GLN A 243 -3.46 -21.51 -1.86
CA GLN A 243 -2.83 -22.05 -0.65
C GLN A 243 -1.30 -21.91 -0.68
N ALA A 244 -0.67 -22.21 -1.82
CA ALA A 244 0.77 -22.05 -1.97
C ALA A 244 1.21 -20.59 -1.81
N LEU A 245 0.45 -19.65 -2.40
CA LEU A 245 0.65 -18.21 -2.20
C LEU A 245 0.39 -17.77 -0.76
N ALA A 246 -0.59 -18.38 -0.08
CA ALA A 246 -0.89 -18.10 1.31
C ALA A 246 0.25 -18.52 2.24
N ASP A 247 0.75 -19.74 2.09
CA ASP A 247 1.90 -20.26 2.84
C ASP A 247 3.16 -19.44 2.56
N LEU A 248 3.42 -19.11 1.28
CA LEU A 248 4.54 -18.25 0.87
C LEU A 248 4.45 -16.85 1.50
N SER A 249 3.28 -16.21 1.44
CA SER A 249 3.08 -14.86 1.98
C SER A 249 3.25 -14.79 3.49
N LEU A 250 2.80 -15.82 4.22
CA LEU A 250 2.99 -15.92 5.67
C LEU A 250 4.47 -16.02 6.00
N ASP A 251 5.23 -16.87 5.30
CA ASP A 251 6.67 -17.02 5.52
C ASP A 251 7.46 -15.74 5.18
N LEU A 252 7.14 -15.11 4.04
CA LEU A 252 7.72 -13.84 3.58
C LEU A 252 7.43 -12.71 4.56
N PHE A 253 6.16 -12.42 4.83
CA PHE A 253 5.78 -11.26 5.62
C PHE A 253 6.18 -11.40 7.08
N TYR A 254 6.16 -12.62 7.64
CA TYR A 254 6.70 -12.86 8.98
C TYR A 254 8.19 -12.49 9.06
N ALA A 255 8.98 -12.86 8.06
CA ALA A 255 10.42 -12.56 8.02
C ALA A 255 10.73 -11.08 7.70
N LEU A 256 9.85 -10.39 6.97
CA LEU A 256 10.01 -9.00 6.56
C LEU A 256 9.31 -7.99 7.47
N ALA A 257 8.55 -8.45 8.48
CA ALA A 257 7.84 -7.60 9.43
C ALA A 257 8.80 -6.64 10.14
N SER A 258 8.39 -5.36 10.26
CA SER A 258 9.15 -4.40 11.04
C SER A 258 8.93 -4.57 12.54
N SER A 259 9.85 -4.02 13.34
CA SER A 259 9.75 -3.95 14.79
C SER A 259 9.30 -2.55 15.22
N PRO A 260 8.46 -2.40 16.26
CA PRO A 260 8.08 -1.09 16.81
C PRO A 260 9.27 -0.21 17.21
N ALA A 261 10.42 -0.82 17.53
CA ALA A 261 11.65 -0.08 17.82
C ALA A 261 12.25 0.61 16.58
N LYS A 262 11.87 0.18 15.37
CA LYS A 262 12.43 0.66 14.09
C LYS A 262 11.40 1.41 13.24
N ASP A 263 10.12 1.04 13.33
CA ASP A 263 9.05 1.70 12.60
C ASP A 263 7.83 1.90 13.53
N PRO A 264 7.37 3.15 13.74
CA PRO A 264 6.15 3.40 14.52
C PRO A 264 4.87 2.84 13.87
N ARG A 265 4.95 2.35 12.63
CA ARG A 265 3.88 1.65 11.88
C ARG A 265 4.03 0.12 11.91
N ALA A 266 4.93 -0.40 12.74
CA ALA A 266 5.12 -1.83 12.93
C ALA A 266 3.90 -2.51 13.58
N PRO A 267 3.71 -3.82 13.39
CA PRO A 267 4.48 -4.71 12.51
C PRO A 267 3.97 -4.69 11.06
N GLN A 268 2.87 -3.96 10.80
CA GLN A 268 2.10 -4.04 9.55
C GLN A 268 2.84 -3.39 8.37
N ASN A 269 3.78 -2.49 8.64
CA ASN A 269 4.70 -2.03 7.61
C ASN A 269 5.88 -3.00 7.47
N LEU A 270 6.09 -3.55 6.27
CA LEU A 270 7.25 -4.40 6.02
C LEU A 270 8.52 -3.53 5.98
N ALA A 271 9.60 -3.98 6.62
CA ALA A 271 10.83 -3.20 6.71
C ALA A 271 11.41 -2.81 5.33
N PRO A 272 11.39 -3.68 4.30
CA PRO A 272 11.75 -3.29 2.94
C PRO A 272 10.91 -2.18 2.32
N VAL A 273 9.61 -2.14 2.61
CA VAL A 273 8.71 -1.11 2.07
C VAL A 273 9.03 0.24 2.70
N GLY A 274 9.23 0.28 4.03
CA GLY A 274 9.74 1.48 4.69
C GLY A 274 11.10 1.95 4.13
N ALA A 275 11.99 1.03 3.76
CA ALA A 275 13.26 1.36 3.11
C ALA A 275 13.05 1.94 1.69
N LEU A 276 12.14 1.36 0.90
CA LEU A 276 11.77 1.86 -0.43
C LEU A 276 11.16 3.26 -0.32
N GLU A 277 10.18 3.49 0.56
CA GLU A 277 9.59 4.80 0.82
C GLU A 277 10.66 5.85 1.15
N ALA A 278 11.63 5.50 2.02
CA ALA A 278 12.72 6.39 2.39
C ALA A 278 13.64 6.72 1.19
N LEU A 279 13.94 5.73 0.35
CA LEU A 279 14.70 5.91 -0.89
C LEU A 279 13.94 6.81 -1.87
N LEU A 280 12.67 6.50 -2.16
CA LEU A 280 11.81 7.31 -3.03
C LEU A 280 11.71 8.76 -2.54
N GLY A 281 11.63 8.97 -1.22
CA GLY A 281 11.65 10.29 -0.61
C GLY A 281 12.91 11.09 -0.92
N ARG A 282 14.07 10.44 -1.06
CA ARG A 282 15.31 11.10 -1.51
C ARG A 282 15.26 11.47 -2.99
N TYR A 283 14.66 10.64 -3.83
CA TYR A 283 14.47 10.92 -5.27
C TYR A 283 13.55 12.11 -5.54
N LEU A 284 12.61 12.42 -4.64
CA LEU A 284 11.78 13.63 -4.73
C LEU A 284 12.58 14.94 -4.60
N GLY A 285 13.87 14.88 -4.23
CA GLY A 285 14.73 16.03 -4.02
C GLY A 285 14.45 16.77 -2.71
N GLN A 286 15.22 17.83 -2.44
CA GLN A 286 15.07 18.64 -1.22
C GLN A 286 13.91 19.62 -1.35
N ARG A 287 13.02 19.63 -0.35
CA ARG A 287 11.82 20.48 -0.33
C ARG A 287 12.18 21.97 -0.41
N GLU A 288 13.21 22.37 0.33
CA GLU A 288 13.64 23.76 0.46
C GLU A 288 14.23 24.29 -0.86
N VAL A 289 14.85 23.42 -1.66
CA VAL A 289 15.40 23.80 -2.97
C VAL A 289 14.26 24.00 -3.98
N ILE A 290 13.30 23.07 -4.00
CA ILE A 290 12.13 23.16 -4.90
C ILE A 290 11.27 24.37 -4.54
N GLN A 291 10.97 24.59 -3.26
CA GLN A 291 10.20 25.75 -2.82
C GLN A 291 10.89 27.08 -3.17
N ARG A 292 12.21 27.17 -2.97
CA ARG A 292 12.96 28.38 -3.37
C ARG A 292 12.91 28.64 -4.87
N ARG A 293 13.00 27.60 -5.71
CA ARG A 293 12.85 27.76 -7.17
C ARG A 293 11.45 28.25 -7.54
N ILE A 294 10.41 27.64 -6.97
CA ILE A 294 9.02 28.06 -7.19
C ILE A 294 8.83 29.53 -6.81
N LEU A 295 9.25 29.93 -5.61
CA LEU A 295 9.11 31.30 -5.13
C LEU A 295 9.85 32.32 -6.00
N ARG A 296 11.08 32.00 -6.43
CA ARG A 296 11.86 32.88 -7.32
C ARG A 296 11.17 33.10 -8.66
N THR A 297 10.65 32.04 -9.28
CA THR A 297 9.93 32.17 -10.57
C THR A 297 8.64 32.96 -10.43
N LEU A 298 7.92 32.81 -9.30
CA LEU A 298 6.68 33.54 -9.03
C LEU A 298 6.90 35.00 -8.57
N GLY A 299 8.13 35.50 -8.58
CA GLY A 299 8.46 36.89 -8.25
C GLY A 299 8.73 37.18 -6.77
N GLY A 300 8.80 36.14 -5.91
CA GLY A 300 9.11 36.26 -4.48
C GLY A 300 10.60 36.32 -4.14
N GLY A 301 11.46 36.81 -5.04
CA GLY A 301 12.91 36.78 -4.86
C GLY A 301 13.45 37.86 -3.92
N ALA A 302 13.78 37.47 -2.69
CA ALA A 302 15.05 37.81 -2.05
C ALA A 302 15.74 36.50 -1.63
#